data_AF-A0A0P9E2S4-F1
#
_entry.id   AF-A0A0P9E2S4-F1
#
_cell.length_a   1.000
_cell.length_b   1.000
_cell.length_c   1.000
_cell.angle_alpha   90.00
_cell.angle_beta   90.00
_cell.angle_gamma   90.00
#
_symmetry.space_group_name_H-M   'P 1'
#
loop_
_entity.id
_entity.type
_entity.pdbx_description
1 polymer ?
#
loop_
_entity_poly.entity_id
_entity_poly.type
_entity_poly.pdbx_seq_one_letter_code
_entity_poly.pdbx_strand_id
1 'polypeptide(L)'
;MTTKGKGRVIRHKRGGVYIYVPAEVAGDTSFPFKEKRDALVYVQGGRLIIENFREEADYSEEMEANYKAYLKVKDDFVEKYRGKVAAIADGKVICIADSAEEAAKIAAEKGPEVKHRIFWKIGEDEEVRVRKIRGSWLRRLH
;
A
#
# COMPACT_ATOMS: atom_id res chain seq x y z
N MET A 1 -14.25 -26.06 5.16
CA MET A 1 -14.98 -26.20 6.45
C MET A 1 -15.23 -24.80 6.99
N THR A 2 -16.38 -24.51 7.60
CA THR A 2 -16.64 -23.17 8.15
C THR A 2 -16.15 -23.11 9.60
N THR A 3 -15.10 -22.35 9.85
CA THR A 3 -14.57 -22.14 11.21
C THR A 3 -15.45 -21.13 11.95
N LYS A 4 -15.85 -21.44 13.19
CA LYS A 4 -16.75 -20.61 14.02
C LYS A 4 -16.27 -20.61 15.46
N GLY A 5 -16.46 -19.50 16.17
CA GLY A 5 -16.17 -19.41 17.59
C GLY A 5 -16.89 -18.25 18.28
N LYS A 6 -16.78 -18.18 19.61
CA LYS A 6 -17.42 -17.13 20.42
C LYS A 6 -16.56 -15.87 20.47
N GLY A 7 -17.05 -14.80 19.86
CA GLY A 7 -16.44 -13.47 19.95
C GLY A 7 -16.88 -12.68 21.20
N ARG A 8 -16.32 -11.48 21.37
CA ARG A 8 -16.72 -10.53 22.43
C ARG A 8 -16.69 -9.09 21.90
N VAL A 9 -17.72 -8.31 22.25
CA VAL A 9 -17.71 -6.85 22.03
C VAL A 9 -17.17 -6.17 23.29
N ILE A 10 -16.14 -5.35 23.13
CA ILE A 10 -15.44 -4.67 24.22
C ILE A 10 -15.52 -3.17 23.95
N ARG A 11 -15.99 -2.38 24.92
CA ARG A 11 -15.97 -0.92 24.79
C ARG A 11 -14.54 -0.41 24.91
N HIS A 12 -14.15 0.48 24.00
CA HIS A 12 -12.85 1.12 24.05
C HIS A 12 -12.91 2.42 24.87
N LYS A 13 -11.86 2.69 25.66
CA LYS A 13 -11.82 3.83 26.60
C LYS A 13 -11.91 5.20 25.92
N ARG A 14 -11.48 5.32 24.67
CA ARG A 14 -11.47 6.58 23.89
C ARG A 14 -12.62 6.69 22.89
N GLY A 15 -13.69 5.92 23.10
CA GLY A 15 -14.78 5.79 22.15
C GLY A 15 -14.59 4.61 21.18
N GLY A 16 -15.70 4.12 20.66
CA GLY A 16 -15.77 2.94 19.79
C GLY A 16 -15.87 1.60 20.54
N VAL A 17 -15.88 0.52 19.75
CA VAL A 17 -15.93 -0.86 20.23
C VAL A 17 -14.88 -1.71 19.52
N TYR A 18 -14.29 -2.66 20.23
CA TYR A 18 -13.52 -3.76 19.66
C TYR A 18 -14.38 -5.00 19.58
N ILE A 19 -14.23 -5.74 18.49
CA ILE A 19 -14.83 -7.06 18.35
C ILE A 19 -13.68 -8.05 18.37
N TYR A 20 -13.61 -8.81 19.45
CA TYR A 20 -12.70 -9.94 19.55
C TYR A 20 -13.19 -11.06 18.64
N VAL A 21 -12.37 -11.40 17.63
CA VAL A 21 -12.52 -12.57 16.79
C VAL A 21 -11.66 -13.69 17.41
N PRO A 22 -12.23 -14.88 17.66
CA PRO A 22 -11.48 -15.98 18.26
C PRO A 22 -10.36 -16.46 17.33
N ALA A 23 -9.24 -16.92 17.92
CA ALA A 23 -8.03 -17.29 17.19
C ALA A 23 -8.27 -18.36 16.11
N GLU A 24 -9.17 -19.32 16.35
CA GLU A 24 -9.55 -20.33 15.36
C GLU A 24 -10.12 -19.71 14.08
N VAL A 25 -10.91 -18.64 14.20
CA VAL A 25 -11.50 -17.93 13.05
C VAL A 25 -10.49 -16.98 12.41
N ALA A 26 -9.70 -16.27 13.22
CA ALA A 26 -8.70 -15.33 12.73
C ALA A 26 -7.48 -16.01 12.08
N GLY A 27 -7.16 -17.24 12.48
CA GLY A 27 -6.09 -18.06 11.92
C GLY A 27 -6.51 -18.86 10.68
N ASP A 28 -7.78 -18.80 10.29
CA ASP A 28 -8.25 -19.42 9.05
C ASP A 28 -7.62 -18.71 7.85
N THR A 29 -7.03 -19.46 6.92
CA THR A 29 -6.47 -18.92 5.67
C THR A 29 -7.48 -18.14 4.82
N SER A 30 -8.78 -18.38 5.02
CA SER A 30 -9.88 -17.67 4.37
C SER A 30 -10.30 -16.40 5.11
N PHE A 31 -9.67 -16.06 6.25
CA PHE A 31 -9.94 -14.83 6.97
C PHE A 31 -9.54 -13.62 6.10
N PRO A 32 -10.48 -12.75 5.70
CA PRO A 32 -10.26 -11.85 4.58
C PRO A 32 -9.50 -10.57 4.97
N PHE A 33 -9.21 -10.36 6.26
CA PHE A 33 -8.62 -9.13 6.76
C PHE A 33 -7.18 -9.37 7.22
N LYS A 34 -6.27 -8.47 6.82
CA LYS A 34 -4.88 -8.46 7.29
C LYS A 34 -4.73 -7.47 8.44
N GLU A 35 -3.76 -7.72 9.31
CA GLU A 35 -3.45 -6.80 10.40
C GLU A 35 -3.15 -5.39 9.89
N LYS A 36 -3.59 -4.37 10.65
CA LYS A 36 -3.35 -2.95 10.40
C LYS A 36 -3.94 -2.41 9.08
N ARG A 37 -4.93 -3.09 8.50
CA ARG A 37 -5.73 -2.56 7.39
C ARG A 37 -7.08 -2.06 7.88
N ASP A 38 -7.59 -1.00 7.26
CA ASP A 38 -8.95 -0.55 7.45
C ASP A 38 -9.94 -1.52 6.77
N ALA A 39 -11.13 -1.58 7.34
CA ALA A 39 -12.26 -2.34 6.83
C ALA A 39 -13.49 -1.43 6.79
N LEU A 40 -14.36 -1.64 5.80
CA LEU A 40 -15.65 -0.98 5.78
C LEU A 40 -16.56 -1.67 6.81
N VAL A 41 -17.09 -0.91 7.76
CA VAL A 41 -17.95 -1.43 8.83
C VAL A 41 -19.26 -0.67 8.85
N TYR A 42 -20.38 -1.39 8.72
CA TYR A 42 -21.71 -0.79 8.75
C TYR A 42 -22.76 -1.76 9.29
N VAL A 43 -23.94 -1.24 9.64
CA VAL A 43 -25.07 -2.05 10.11
C VAL A 43 -26.16 -2.06 9.04
N GLN A 44 -26.61 -3.25 8.65
CA GLN A 44 -27.70 -3.43 7.71
C GLN A 44 -28.63 -4.55 8.20
N GLY A 45 -29.93 -4.27 8.31
CA GLY A 45 -30.92 -5.27 8.74
C GLY A 45 -30.63 -5.89 10.11
N GLY A 46 -30.09 -5.10 11.05
CA GLY A 46 -29.72 -5.57 12.39
C GLY A 46 -28.46 -6.43 12.44
N ARG A 47 -27.71 -6.54 11.33
CA ARG A 47 -26.45 -7.27 11.24
C ARG A 47 -25.29 -6.29 11.10
N LEU A 48 -24.19 -6.57 11.80
CA LEU A 48 -22.92 -5.90 11.53
C LEU A 48 -22.28 -6.55 10.31
N ILE A 49 -21.99 -5.73 9.30
CA ILE A 49 -21.31 -6.12 8.09
C ILE A 49 -19.90 -5.52 8.12
N ILE A 50 -18.91 -6.34 7.80
CA ILE A 50 -17.50 -5.96 7.70
C ILE A 50 -17.03 -6.41 6.32
N GLU A 51 -16.59 -5.48 5.49
CA GLU A 51 -16.11 -5.73 4.13
C GLU A 51 -14.70 -5.17 3.95
N ASN A 52 -14.00 -5.68 2.93
CA ASN A 52 -12.72 -5.10 2.52
C ASN A 52 -12.94 -3.66 2.07
N PHE A 53 -12.17 -2.74 2.65
CA PHE A 53 -12.14 -1.37 2.19
C PHE A 53 -11.37 -1.30 0.87
N ARG A 54 -12.09 -1.37 -0.27
CA ARG A 54 -11.52 -1.58 -1.63
C ARG A 54 -10.35 -0.64 -1.95
N GLU A 55 -10.44 0.63 -1.58
CA GLU A 55 -9.37 1.60 -1.88
C GLU A 55 -8.03 1.27 -1.20
N GLU A 56 -8.06 0.69 -0.01
CA GLU A 56 -6.84 0.26 0.68
C GLU A 56 -6.34 -1.10 0.19
N ALA A 57 -7.27 -2.00 -0.18
CA ALA A 57 -6.92 -3.28 -0.78
C ALA A 57 -6.14 -3.08 -2.09
N ASP A 58 -6.69 -2.28 -3.03
CA ASP A 58 -6.04 -1.93 -4.29
C ASP A 58 -4.68 -1.27 -4.04
N TYR A 59 -4.63 -0.26 -3.15
CA TYR A 59 -3.40 0.45 -2.83
C TYR A 59 -2.33 -0.47 -2.24
N SER A 60 -2.72 -1.44 -1.42
CA SER A 60 -1.77 -2.36 -0.83
C SER A 60 -1.28 -3.43 -1.80
N GLU A 61 -2.10 -3.87 -2.75
CA GLU A 61 -1.68 -4.79 -3.81
C GLU A 61 -0.72 -4.10 -4.78
N GLU A 62 -1.04 -2.88 -5.20
CA GLU A 62 -0.14 -2.05 -6.01
C GLU A 62 1.17 -1.73 -5.27
N MET A 63 1.11 -1.48 -3.95
CA MET A 63 2.30 -1.31 -3.12
C MET A 63 3.20 -2.54 -3.13
N GLU A 64 2.61 -3.72 -2.88
CA GLU A 64 3.36 -4.97 -2.85
C GLU A 64 3.94 -5.32 -4.22
N ALA A 65 3.17 -5.12 -5.30
CA ALA A 65 3.62 -5.32 -6.67
C ALA A 65 4.78 -4.38 -7.04
N ASN A 66 4.66 -3.08 -6.74
CA ASN A 66 5.70 -2.10 -7.03
C ASN A 66 6.97 -2.37 -6.21
N TYR A 67 6.83 -2.78 -4.94
CA TYR A 67 7.99 -3.11 -4.11
C TYR A 67 8.72 -4.35 -4.62
N LYS A 68 7.98 -5.39 -5.06
CA LYS A 68 8.58 -6.56 -5.73
C LYS A 68 9.33 -6.16 -7.00
N ALA A 69 8.77 -5.24 -7.79
CA ALA A 69 9.42 -4.74 -9.00
C ALA A 69 10.70 -3.96 -8.67
N TYR A 70 10.68 -3.12 -7.64
CA TYR A 70 11.87 -2.43 -7.13
C TYR A 70 12.98 -3.41 -6.75
N LEU A 71 12.66 -4.41 -5.92
CA LEU A 71 13.66 -5.38 -5.46
C LEU A 71 14.31 -6.16 -6.62
N LYS A 72 13.54 -6.49 -7.66
CA LYS A 72 14.05 -7.21 -8.83
C LYS A 72 15.06 -6.41 -9.65
N VAL A 73 14.95 -5.08 -9.66
CA VAL A 73 15.79 -4.22 -10.52
C VAL A 73 16.84 -3.46 -9.72
N LYS A 74 16.82 -3.55 -8.40
CA LYS A 74 17.61 -2.69 -7.51
C LYS A 74 19.09 -2.73 -7.84
N ASP A 75 19.70 -3.91 -7.80
CA ASP A 75 21.14 -4.05 -7.93
C ASP A 75 21.60 -3.64 -9.34
N ASP A 76 20.91 -4.16 -10.36
CA ASP A 76 21.11 -3.80 -11.78
C ASP A 76 21.03 -2.29 -12.04
N PHE A 77 20.07 -1.60 -11.42
CA PHE A 77 19.86 -0.18 -11.66
C PHE A 77 20.89 0.67 -10.95
N VAL A 78 21.29 0.31 -9.73
CA VAL A 78 22.36 1.01 -9.01
C VAL A 78 23.65 1.02 -9.83
N GLU A 79 23.97 -0.08 -10.51
CA GLU A 79 25.14 -0.15 -11.39
C GLU A 79 25.00 0.71 -12.67
N LYS A 80 23.83 0.66 -13.32
CA LYS A 80 23.65 1.19 -14.68
C LYS A 80 23.14 2.63 -14.74
N TYR A 81 22.38 3.06 -13.73
CA TYR A 81 21.55 4.26 -13.79
C TYR A 81 21.70 5.15 -12.55
N ARG A 82 22.84 5.07 -11.86
CA ARG A 82 23.13 5.88 -10.68
C ARG A 82 22.88 7.37 -10.94
N GLY A 83 22.22 8.03 -9.98
CA GLY A 83 21.86 9.44 -10.04
C GLY A 83 20.56 9.75 -10.79
N LYS A 84 20.06 8.83 -11.62
CA LYS A 84 18.75 8.95 -12.29
C LYS A 84 17.61 8.58 -11.34
N VAL A 85 16.37 8.82 -11.78
CA VAL A 85 15.15 8.49 -11.05
C VAL A 85 14.36 7.42 -11.80
N ALA A 86 14.15 6.26 -11.17
CA ALA A 86 13.22 5.25 -11.65
C ALA A 86 11.80 5.54 -11.13
N ALA A 87 10.82 5.48 -12.01
CA ALA A 87 9.40 5.41 -11.65
C ALA A 87 8.89 3.97 -11.78
N ILE A 88 8.27 3.45 -10.73
CA ILE A 88 7.68 2.12 -10.70
C ILE A 88 6.21 2.24 -10.33
N ALA A 89 5.35 1.67 -11.15
CA ALA A 89 3.90 1.65 -10.96
C ALA A 89 3.35 0.36 -11.60
N ASP A 90 2.22 -0.14 -11.13
CA ASP A 90 1.59 -1.35 -11.69
C ASP A 90 2.55 -2.55 -11.79
N GLY A 91 3.40 -2.73 -10.77
CA GLY A 91 4.35 -3.83 -10.68
C GLY A 91 5.48 -3.81 -11.72
N LYS A 92 5.73 -2.69 -12.39
CA LYS A 92 6.75 -2.57 -13.44
C LYS A 92 7.49 -1.23 -13.40
N VAL A 93 8.70 -1.22 -13.95
CA VAL A 93 9.45 0.02 -14.19
C VAL A 93 8.81 0.75 -15.37
N ILE A 94 8.30 1.96 -15.13
CA ILE A 94 7.60 2.78 -16.12
C ILE A 94 8.59 3.62 -16.96
N CYS A 95 9.60 4.17 -16.30
CA CYS A 95 10.67 4.93 -16.91
C CYS A 95 11.87 5.08 -15.96
N ILE A 96 12.99 5.48 -16.55
CA ILE A 96 14.18 6.03 -15.86
C ILE A 96 14.40 7.40 -16.46
N ALA A 97 14.46 8.44 -15.63
CA ALA A 97 14.54 9.83 -16.05
C ALA A 97 15.66 10.57 -15.30
N ASP A 98 16.07 11.73 -15.80
CA ASP A 98 17.13 12.51 -15.17
C ASP A 98 16.65 13.26 -13.91
N SER A 99 15.34 13.42 -13.76
CA SER A 99 14.73 14.12 -12.63
C SER A 99 13.45 13.45 -12.14
N ALA A 100 13.07 13.76 -10.89
CA ALA A 100 11.81 13.28 -10.32
C ALA A 100 10.58 13.88 -11.02
N GLU A 101 10.67 15.13 -11.49
CA GLU A 101 9.58 15.80 -12.21
C GLU A 101 9.29 15.14 -13.55
N GLU A 102 10.34 14.85 -14.32
CA GLU A 102 10.22 14.14 -15.59
C GLU A 102 9.67 12.73 -15.39
N ALA A 103 10.20 12.00 -14.40
CA ALA A 103 9.69 10.68 -14.03
C ALA A 103 8.20 10.73 -13.66
N ALA A 104 7.78 11.74 -12.87
CA ALA A 104 6.39 11.90 -12.44
C ALA A 104 5.44 12.19 -13.60
N LYS A 105 5.87 13.04 -14.54
CA LYS A 105 5.10 13.35 -15.76
C LYS A 105 4.89 12.09 -16.60
N ILE A 106 5.96 11.35 -16.91
CA ILE A 106 5.87 10.11 -17.70
C ILE A 106 4.99 9.06 -16.99
N ALA A 107 5.12 8.94 -15.67
CA ALA A 107 4.30 8.01 -14.89
C ALA A 107 2.81 8.39 -14.89
N ALA A 108 2.48 9.69 -14.89
CA ALA A 108 1.10 10.16 -14.98
C ALA A 108 0.47 9.86 -16.34
N GLU A 109 1.23 10.03 -17.42
CA GLU A 109 0.77 9.74 -18.78
C GLU A 109 0.58 8.23 -19.02
N LYS A 110 1.50 7.39 -18.51
CA LYS A 110 1.48 5.94 -18.75
C LYS A 110 0.59 5.13 -17.82
N GLY A 111 0.14 5.70 -16.69
CA GLY A 111 -0.62 4.97 -15.69
C GLY A 111 -1.51 5.87 -14.83
N PRO A 112 -2.45 6.64 -15.41
CA PRO A 112 -3.27 7.62 -14.69
C PRO A 112 -4.11 6.99 -13.57
N GLU A 113 -4.58 5.76 -13.77
CA GLU A 113 -5.44 5.04 -12.82
C GLU A 113 -4.68 4.41 -11.63
N VAL A 114 -3.35 4.32 -11.71
CA VAL A 114 -2.53 3.65 -10.69
C VAL A 114 -2.37 4.55 -9.47
N LYS A 115 -2.83 4.08 -8.31
CA LYS A 115 -2.92 4.86 -7.06
C LYS A 115 -1.59 4.90 -6.30
N HIS A 116 -0.78 3.85 -6.40
CA HIS A 116 0.52 3.72 -5.75
C HIS A 116 1.67 3.73 -6.77
N ARG A 117 2.69 4.55 -6.50
CA ARG A 117 3.88 4.69 -7.34
C ARG A 117 5.13 4.86 -6.48
N ILE A 118 6.24 4.27 -6.89
CA ILE A 118 7.56 4.47 -6.29
C ILE A 118 8.37 5.37 -7.21
N PHE A 119 8.96 6.42 -6.64
CA PHE A 119 9.95 7.26 -7.30
C PHE A 119 11.25 7.12 -6.54
N TRP A 120 12.21 6.47 -7.17
CA TRP A 120 13.44 6.04 -6.54
C TRP A 120 14.63 6.73 -7.21
N LYS A 121 15.36 7.54 -6.45
CA LYS A 121 16.63 8.11 -6.91
C LYS A 121 17.73 7.08 -6.73
N ILE A 122 18.23 6.59 -7.84
CA ILE A 122 19.03 5.38 -7.92
C ILE A 122 20.43 5.65 -7.34
N GLY A 123 20.82 4.86 -6.35
CA GLY A 123 22.13 4.94 -5.71
C GLY A 123 22.29 6.01 -4.62
N GLU A 124 21.18 6.60 -4.15
CA GLU A 124 21.11 7.49 -2.96
C GLU A 124 20.34 6.85 -1.79
N ASP A 125 20.28 5.51 -1.72
CA ASP A 125 19.57 4.77 -0.67
C ASP A 125 20.32 4.88 0.68
N GLU A 126 20.17 5.99 1.40
CA GLU A 126 20.12 5.95 2.88
C GLU A 126 18.65 5.79 3.26
N GLU A 127 18.29 4.70 3.94
CA GLU A 127 17.07 4.41 4.76
C GLU A 127 15.89 5.42 4.87
N VAL A 128 15.52 6.18 3.83
CA VAL A 128 14.45 7.18 3.90
C VAL A 128 13.14 6.53 3.52
N ARG A 129 12.42 6.14 4.58
CA ARG A 129 10.98 5.90 4.64
C ARG A 129 10.21 6.71 3.57
N VAL A 130 9.73 6.02 2.54
CA VAL A 130 8.71 6.52 1.64
C VAL A 130 7.45 6.81 2.47
N ARG A 131 7.16 8.09 2.72
CA ARG A 131 5.92 8.53 3.41
C ARG A 131 4.95 9.14 2.40
N LYS A 132 3.74 8.59 2.39
CA LYS A 132 2.57 9.03 1.60
C LYS A 132 2.10 10.41 2.09
N ILE A 133 1.81 11.35 1.19
CA ILE A 133 0.84 12.42 1.43
C ILE A 133 -0.13 12.48 0.24
N ARG A 134 -1.42 12.60 0.57
CA ARG A 134 -2.55 12.80 -0.33
C ARG A 134 -2.25 13.88 -1.39
N GLY A 135 -2.05 13.46 -2.64
CA GLY A 135 -2.37 14.26 -3.83
C GLY A 135 -1.51 15.48 -4.20
N SER A 136 -0.31 15.70 -3.66
CA SER A 136 0.56 16.81 -4.12
C SER A 136 2.04 16.55 -3.91
N TRP A 137 2.86 16.89 -4.92
CA TRP A 137 4.32 16.83 -4.94
C TRP A 137 4.89 18.20 -4.57
N LEU A 138 5.47 18.37 -3.37
CA LEU A 138 6.42 19.45 -3.10
C LEU A 138 7.49 18.94 -2.13
N ARG A 139 8.75 18.84 -2.57
CA ARG A 139 9.89 18.80 -1.66
C ARG A 139 10.21 20.24 -1.24
N ARG A 140 10.44 20.44 0.06
CA ARG A 140 11.19 21.60 0.55
C ARG A 140 12.65 21.34 0.18
N LEU A 141 13.14 22.06 -0.83
CA LEU A 141 14.58 22.23 -1.05
C LEU A 141 15.09 23.08 0.11
N HIS A 142 16.05 22.57 0.87
CA HIS A 142 16.99 23.38 1.64
C HIS A 142 18.36 23.17 1.01
#